data_AF-A0A7V4FYS0-F1
#
_entry.id   AF-A0A7V4FYS0-F1
#
_cell.length_a   1.000
_cell.length_b   1.000
_cell.length_c   1.000
_cell.angle_alpha   90.00
_cell.angle_beta   90.00
_cell.angle_gamma   90.00
#
_symmetry.space_group_name_H-M   'P 1'
#
loop_
_entity.id
_entity.type
_entity.pdbx_description
1 polymer ?
#
loop_
_entity_poly.entity_id
_entity_poly.type
_entity_poly.pdbx_seq_one_letter_code
_entity_poly.pdbx_strand_id
1 'polypeptide(L)'
;KPGLELPNLEDPSDLLTPERLITRKPELWYRQPLPWCFDWTSGLTFPRYLHAGLDAWFPAPQDVSLPEIRRGFIPANLLQSVERENKISPGYLQEASLGMVADTPLACQPVVLSGMHPDEPEIAFSLPPAPKIDICIEGEHFTPTPLLTNLVIYPAEKRLTTVYCARTQDLPRVFIPGIHKNIPLSASINRDAPLIYQSPPTIRDRLQAAQASA
;
A
#
# COMPACT_ATOMS: atom_id res chain seq x y z
N LYS A 1 -23.33 -30.03 1.06
CA LYS A 1 -22.83 -28.66 1.32
C LYS A 1 -23.12 -27.85 0.07
N PRO A 2 -23.86 -26.73 0.12
CA PRO A 2 -23.86 -25.82 -1.00
C PRO A 2 -22.40 -25.39 -1.22
N GLY A 3 -21.90 -25.55 -2.44
CA GLY A 3 -20.58 -25.03 -2.80
C GLY A 3 -20.63 -23.52 -2.64
N LEU A 4 -19.59 -22.92 -2.04
CA LEU A 4 -19.41 -21.48 -2.19
C LEU A 4 -19.08 -21.25 -3.67
N GLU A 5 -19.81 -20.35 -4.32
CA GLU A 5 -19.33 -19.77 -5.57
C GLU A 5 -17.98 -19.11 -5.28
N LEU A 6 -16.98 -19.48 -6.07
CA LEU A 6 -15.70 -18.79 -6.02
C LEU A 6 -15.95 -17.32 -6.39
N PRO A 7 -15.36 -16.35 -5.67
CA PRO A 7 -15.47 -14.96 -6.08
C PRO A 7 -14.97 -14.85 -7.52
N ASN A 8 -15.70 -14.10 -8.35
CA ASN A 8 -15.24 -13.78 -9.68
C ASN A 8 -14.02 -12.85 -9.55
N LEU A 9 -12.82 -13.42 -9.65
CA LEU A 9 -11.55 -12.71 -9.60
C LEU A 9 -11.11 -12.24 -11.00
N GLU A 10 -12.02 -12.24 -11.97
CA GLU A 10 -11.76 -11.71 -13.30
C GLU A 10 -12.31 -10.29 -13.43
N ASP A 11 -11.62 -9.49 -14.25
CA ASP A 11 -12.18 -8.23 -14.71
C ASP A 11 -13.32 -8.53 -15.70
N PRO A 12 -14.57 -8.07 -15.45
CA PRO A 12 -15.70 -8.31 -16.34
C PRO A 12 -15.51 -7.73 -17.75
N SER A 13 -14.58 -6.79 -17.94
CA SER A 13 -14.21 -6.21 -19.23
C SER A 13 -13.08 -6.96 -19.94
N ASP A 14 -12.48 -7.99 -19.33
CA ASP A 14 -11.31 -8.69 -19.85
C ASP A 14 -11.30 -10.18 -19.47
N LEU A 15 -12.35 -10.90 -19.87
CA LEU A 15 -12.56 -12.29 -19.44
C LEU A 15 -11.49 -13.26 -19.94
N LEU A 16 -11.22 -14.27 -19.12
CA LEU A 16 -10.48 -15.45 -19.54
C LEU A 16 -11.37 -16.33 -20.41
N THR A 17 -10.94 -16.61 -21.65
CA THR A 17 -11.66 -17.49 -22.57
C THR A 17 -10.84 -18.75 -22.88
N PRO A 18 -11.46 -19.84 -23.36
CA PRO A 18 -10.72 -21.03 -23.78
C PRO A 18 -9.60 -20.74 -24.78
N GLU A 19 -9.81 -19.77 -25.67
CA GLU A 19 -8.84 -19.34 -26.69
C GLU A 19 -7.66 -18.57 -26.09
N ARG A 20 -7.87 -17.91 -24.95
CA ARG A 20 -6.85 -17.12 -24.24
C ARG A 20 -6.13 -17.92 -23.16
N LEU A 21 -6.74 -18.99 -22.64
CA LEU A 21 -6.17 -19.85 -21.59
C LEU A 21 -4.73 -20.30 -21.89
N ILE A 22 -4.39 -20.49 -23.16
CA ILE A 22 -3.04 -20.84 -23.61
C ILE A 22 -2.51 -19.74 -24.52
N THR A 23 -1.50 -18.98 -24.05
CA THR A 23 -0.82 -17.91 -24.81
C THR A 23 -0.17 -18.41 -26.12
N ARG A 24 0.16 -19.71 -26.20
CA ARG A 24 0.90 -20.42 -27.28
C ARG A 24 2.33 -19.94 -27.49
N LYS A 25 2.56 -18.63 -27.54
CA LYS A 25 3.84 -17.97 -27.73
C LYS A 25 4.20 -17.17 -26.48
N PRO A 26 5.31 -17.49 -25.77
CA PRO A 26 5.68 -16.80 -24.54
C PRO A 26 5.75 -15.29 -24.69
N GLU A 27 6.24 -14.76 -25.82
CA GLU A 27 6.36 -13.33 -26.10
C GLU A 27 5.02 -12.57 -26.20
N LEU A 28 3.89 -13.29 -26.25
CA LEU A 28 2.56 -12.70 -26.28
C LEU A 28 1.87 -12.70 -24.91
N TRP A 29 2.59 -12.99 -23.82
CA TRP A 29 2.03 -13.11 -22.47
C TRP A 29 1.25 -11.85 -22.05
N TYR A 30 1.69 -10.65 -22.44
CA TYR A 30 1.04 -9.38 -22.08
C TYR A 30 -0.36 -9.19 -22.71
N ARG A 31 -0.79 -10.10 -23.59
CA ARG A 31 -2.14 -10.10 -24.18
C ARG A 31 -3.15 -10.91 -23.35
N GLN A 32 -2.68 -11.59 -22.32
CA GLN A 32 -3.55 -12.28 -21.39
C GLN A 32 -4.43 -11.28 -20.61
N PRO A 33 -5.58 -11.72 -20.08
CA PRO A 33 -6.38 -10.92 -19.16
C PRO A 33 -5.52 -10.27 -18.07
N LEU A 34 -5.86 -9.04 -17.72
CA LEU A 34 -5.24 -8.39 -16.59
C LEU A 34 -5.60 -9.13 -15.28
N PRO A 35 -4.63 -9.32 -14.38
CA PRO A 35 -4.94 -9.89 -13.08
C PRO A 35 -5.86 -8.95 -12.31
N TRP A 36 -6.93 -9.48 -11.73
CA TRP A 36 -7.86 -8.75 -10.87
C TRP A 36 -7.95 -9.45 -9.52
N CYS A 37 -7.75 -8.72 -8.43
CA CYS A 37 -7.83 -9.29 -7.08
C CYS A 37 -8.05 -8.19 -6.05
N PHE A 38 -8.57 -8.58 -4.88
CA PHE A 38 -8.67 -7.72 -3.70
C PHE A 38 -7.57 -8.00 -2.66
N ASP A 39 -6.56 -8.78 -3.06
CA ASP A 39 -5.45 -9.18 -2.21
C ASP A 39 -4.15 -8.52 -2.70
N TRP A 40 -3.07 -8.70 -1.94
CA TRP A 40 -1.77 -8.17 -2.30
C TRP A 40 -1.23 -8.81 -3.60
N THR A 41 -0.57 -8.00 -4.43
CA THR A 41 0.16 -8.44 -5.62
C THR A 41 1.64 -8.58 -5.28
N SER A 42 2.33 -9.61 -5.79
CA SER A 42 3.76 -9.76 -5.54
C SER A 42 4.57 -8.65 -6.21
N GLY A 43 5.67 -8.24 -5.57
CA GLY A 43 6.63 -7.30 -6.16
C GLY A 43 7.22 -7.79 -7.48
N LEU A 44 7.18 -9.11 -7.75
CA LEU A 44 7.62 -9.75 -8.99
C LEU A 44 6.49 -9.99 -10.01
N THR A 45 5.27 -9.51 -9.73
CA THR A 45 4.16 -9.55 -10.67
C THR A 45 4.22 -8.35 -11.62
N PHE A 46 3.96 -8.56 -12.90
CA PHE A 46 3.82 -7.44 -13.84
C PHE A 46 2.51 -6.67 -13.60
N PRO A 47 2.47 -5.33 -13.70
CA PRO A 47 3.58 -4.43 -14.02
C PRO A 47 4.34 -3.91 -12.78
N ARG A 48 4.09 -4.45 -11.58
CA ARG A 48 4.64 -3.91 -10.32
C ARG A 48 6.17 -3.81 -10.35
N TYR A 49 6.88 -4.84 -10.82
CA TYR A 49 8.35 -4.78 -10.87
C TYR A 49 8.92 -3.73 -11.84
N LEU A 50 8.13 -3.22 -12.80
CA LEU A 50 8.58 -2.12 -13.66
C LEU A 50 8.87 -0.85 -12.84
N HIS A 51 8.10 -0.63 -11.77
CA HIS A 51 8.32 0.48 -10.83
C HIS A 51 9.62 0.37 -10.04
N ALA A 52 10.29 -0.79 -10.08
CA ALA A 52 11.61 -1.03 -9.50
C ALA A 52 12.75 -1.07 -10.55
N GLY A 53 12.46 -0.75 -11.82
CA GLY A 53 13.47 -0.74 -12.87
C GLY A 53 13.81 -2.14 -13.40
N LEU A 54 12.92 -3.12 -13.19
CA LEU A 54 13.07 -4.48 -13.70
C LEU A 54 12.19 -4.68 -14.93
N ASP A 55 12.51 -5.67 -15.76
CA ASP A 55 11.70 -6.03 -16.94
C ASP A 55 11.44 -7.54 -17.00
N ALA A 56 10.45 -7.92 -17.79
CA ALA A 56 10.12 -9.30 -18.10
C ALA A 56 11.24 -9.96 -18.91
N TRP A 57 11.37 -11.29 -18.81
CA TRP A 57 12.23 -12.05 -19.70
C TRP A 57 11.85 -11.88 -21.18
N PHE A 58 10.55 -11.75 -21.46
CA PHE A 58 10.01 -11.35 -22.75
C PHE A 58 9.43 -9.94 -22.61
N PRO A 59 10.17 -8.87 -22.94
CA PRO A 59 9.71 -7.50 -22.75
C PRO A 59 8.36 -7.25 -23.40
N ALA A 60 7.45 -6.62 -22.65
CA ALA A 60 6.18 -6.15 -23.19
C ALA A 60 6.36 -4.78 -23.89
N PRO A 61 5.47 -4.40 -24.81
CA PRO A 61 5.44 -3.03 -25.32
C PRO A 61 5.27 -2.01 -24.20
N GLN A 62 5.88 -0.83 -24.33
CA GLN A 62 5.76 0.27 -23.37
C GLN A 62 4.86 1.41 -23.88
N ASP A 63 3.89 1.07 -24.73
CA ASP A 63 2.93 1.98 -25.34
C ASP A 63 1.48 1.48 -25.16
N VAL A 64 0.52 2.14 -25.80
CA VAL A 64 -0.93 1.85 -25.70
C VAL A 64 -1.35 0.47 -26.23
N SER A 65 -0.45 -0.30 -26.84
CA SER A 65 -0.71 -1.70 -27.15
C SER A 65 -0.77 -2.56 -25.88
N LEU A 66 -0.10 -2.14 -24.80
CA LEU A 66 -0.17 -2.75 -23.48
C LEU A 66 -1.48 -2.37 -22.77
N PRO A 67 -2.29 -3.33 -22.27
CA PRO A 67 -3.57 -3.04 -21.64
C PRO A 67 -3.46 -2.13 -20.41
N GLU A 68 -2.42 -2.28 -19.58
CA GLU A 68 -2.19 -1.47 -18.38
C GLU A 68 -1.97 0.01 -18.72
N ILE A 69 -1.25 0.29 -19.81
CA ILE A 69 -1.05 1.67 -20.31
C ILE A 69 -2.35 2.18 -20.95
N ARG A 70 -2.98 1.37 -21.80
CA ARG A 70 -4.22 1.74 -22.49
C ARG A 70 -5.34 2.12 -21.52
N ARG A 71 -5.41 1.43 -20.38
CA ARG A 71 -6.41 1.66 -19.32
C ARG A 71 -5.96 2.71 -18.28
N GLY A 72 -4.76 3.26 -18.44
CA GLY A 72 -4.25 4.32 -17.58
C GLY A 72 -3.79 3.86 -16.20
N PHE A 73 -3.55 2.55 -15.99
CA PHE A 73 -3.04 2.04 -14.71
C PHE A 73 -1.57 2.34 -14.50
N ILE A 74 -0.78 2.41 -15.57
CA ILE A 74 0.63 2.82 -15.56
C ILE A 74 0.92 3.77 -16.72
N PRO A 75 1.92 4.67 -16.61
CA PRO A 75 2.31 5.53 -17.72
C PRO A 75 3.08 4.76 -18.81
N ALA A 76 3.03 5.26 -20.04
CA ALA A 76 3.92 4.81 -21.11
C ALA A 76 5.38 5.10 -20.76
N ASN A 77 6.30 4.25 -21.24
CA ASN A 77 7.75 4.37 -20.97
C ASN A 77 8.10 4.45 -19.47
N LEU A 78 7.32 3.77 -18.60
CA LEU A 78 7.55 3.75 -17.15
C LEU A 78 8.99 3.31 -16.81
N LEU A 79 9.49 2.25 -17.47
CA LEU A 79 10.81 1.70 -17.19
C LEU A 79 11.91 2.73 -17.42
N GLN A 80 11.88 3.41 -18.56
CA GLN A 80 12.84 4.48 -18.90
C GLN A 80 12.78 5.63 -17.89
N SER A 81 11.58 5.95 -17.41
CA SER A 81 11.39 7.02 -16.42
C SER A 81 12.03 6.64 -15.08
N VAL A 82 11.81 5.40 -14.62
CA VAL A 82 12.38 4.85 -13.38
C VAL A 82 13.91 4.76 -13.46
N GLU A 83 14.46 4.27 -14.57
CA GLU A 83 15.90 4.20 -14.81
C GLU A 83 16.56 5.58 -14.76
N ARG A 84 15.94 6.58 -15.40
CA ARG A 84 16.44 7.96 -15.42
C ARG A 84 16.42 8.60 -14.03
N GLU A 85 15.35 8.37 -13.27
CA GLU A 85 15.20 8.93 -11.93
C GLU A 85 16.03 8.18 -10.88
N ASN A 86 16.46 6.96 -11.21
CA ASN A 86 17.20 6.04 -10.36
C ASN A 86 16.52 5.88 -8.98
N LYS A 87 15.19 5.80 -9.00
CA LYS A 87 14.34 5.73 -7.81
C LYS A 87 13.19 4.77 -8.03
N ILE A 88 12.89 3.99 -7.00
CA ILE A 88 11.68 3.17 -6.95
C ILE A 88 10.45 4.10 -6.99
N SER A 89 9.57 3.86 -7.95
CA SER A 89 8.32 4.62 -8.09
C SER A 89 7.32 4.22 -7.00
N PRO A 90 6.47 5.15 -6.49
CA PRO A 90 5.48 4.84 -5.45
C PRO A 90 4.55 3.66 -5.76
N GLY A 91 4.30 3.38 -7.04
CA GLY A 91 3.51 2.21 -7.46
C GLY A 91 4.13 0.87 -7.03
N TYR A 92 5.46 0.79 -6.89
CA TYR A 92 6.11 -0.43 -6.39
C TYR A 92 5.76 -0.70 -4.92
N LEU A 93 5.59 0.35 -4.11
CA LEU A 93 5.37 0.24 -2.67
C LEU A 93 3.91 -0.03 -2.32
N GLN A 94 3.01 0.10 -3.30
CA GLN A 94 1.61 -0.20 -3.17
C GLN A 94 1.37 -1.61 -3.69
N GLU A 95 1.15 -2.54 -2.76
CA GLU A 95 0.95 -3.96 -3.08
C GLU A 95 -0.44 -4.24 -3.65
N ALA A 96 -1.14 -3.21 -4.12
CA ALA A 96 -2.51 -3.31 -4.58
C ALA A 96 -2.58 -3.91 -5.99
N SER A 97 -3.77 -4.37 -6.37
CA SER A 97 -4.08 -4.74 -7.75
C SER A 97 -4.16 -3.50 -8.66
N LEU A 98 -4.19 -3.75 -9.97
CA LEU A 98 -4.35 -2.69 -10.97
C LEU A 98 -5.65 -1.91 -10.73
N GLY A 99 -5.59 -0.59 -10.88
CA GLY A 99 -6.72 0.30 -10.61
C GLY A 99 -6.99 0.56 -9.11
N MET A 100 -6.32 -0.16 -8.20
CA MET A 100 -6.38 0.09 -6.76
C MET A 100 -5.13 0.80 -6.21
N VAL A 101 -4.13 1.03 -7.07
CA VAL A 101 -2.95 1.85 -6.76
C VAL A 101 -3.32 3.33 -6.87
N ALA A 102 -3.04 4.12 -5.83
CA ALA A 102 -3.30 5.56 -5.80
C ALA A 102 -2.00 6.34 -6.00
N ASP A 103 -1.97 7.24 -6.99
CA ASP A 103 -0.84 8.13 -7.26
C ASP A 103 -0.97 9.49 -6.56
N THR A 104 -2.11 9.76 -5.94
CA THR A 104 -2.44 11.03 -5.29
C THR A 104 -2.97 10.84 -3.87
N PRO A 105 -2.85 11.86 -3.00
CA PRO A 105 -3.43 11.81 -1.66
C PRO A 105 -4.96 11.64 -1.71
N LEU A 106 -5.46 10.61 -1.04
CA LEU A 106 -6.89 10.27 -1.03
C LEU A 106 -7.72 11.03 0.04
N ALA A 107 -7.09 11.83 0.90
CA ALA A 107 -7.82 12.55 1.94
C ALA A 107 -8.87 13.51 1.34
N CYS A 108 -10.07 13.53 1.92
CA CYS A 108 -11.22 14.30 1.42
C CYS A 108 -11.72 13.96 0.00
N GLN A 109 -11.17 12.93 -0.66
CA GLN A 109 -11.60 12.57 -2.00
C GLN A 109 -12.97 11.86 -1.97
N PRO A 110 -13.84 12.11 -2.97
CA PRO A 110 -15.03 11.30 -3.17
C PRO A 110 -14.64 9.88 -3.60
N VAL A 111 -15.34 8.89 -3.06
CA VAL A 111 -15.18 7.47 -3.36
C VAL A 111 -16.54 6.91 -3.74
N VAL A 112 -16.55 6.14 -4.83
CA VAL A 112 -17.72 5.38 -5.27
C VAL A 112 -17.31 3.91 -5.34
N LEU A 113 -18.01 3.08 -4.56
CA LEU A 113 -17.90 1.63 -4.64
C LEU A 113 -19.08 1.08 -5.42
N SER A 114 -18.82 0.33 -6.49
CA SER A 114 -19.84 -0.32 -7.30
C SER A 114 -19.73 -1.84 -7.22
N GLY A 115 -20.86 -2.54 -7.19
CA GLY A 115 -20.92 -4.01 -7.23
C GLY A 115 -20.40 -4.72 -5.98
N MET A 116 -20.14 -4.01 -4.88
CA MET A 116 -19.57 -4.56 -3.64
C MET A 116 -20.60 -4.80 -2.52
N HIS A 117 -21.90 -4.59 -2.80
CA HIS A 117 -23.00 -4.84 -1.87
C HIS A 117 -24.21 -5.43 -2.63
N PRO A 118 -24.89 -6.47 -2.11
CA PRO A 118 -25.98 -7.14 -2.81
C PRO A 118 -27.20 -6.22 -3.06
N ASP A 119 -27.53 -5.37 -2.10
CA ASP A 119 -28.73 -4.52 -2.16
C ASP A 119 -28.41 -3.05 -2.52
N GLU A 120 -27.14 -2.67 -2.52
CA GLU A 120 -26.68 -1.29 -2.74
C GLU A 120 -25.65 -1.34 -3.88
N PRO A 121 -26.11 -1.33 -5.16
CA PRO A 121 -25.22 -1.52 -6.30
C PRO A 121 -24.15 -0.43 -6.41
N GLU A 122 -24.40 0.73 -5.80
CA GLU A 122 -23.48 1.85 -5.69
C GLU A 122 -23.52 2.44 -4.28
N ILE A 123 -22.35 2.59 -3.66
CA ILE A 123 -22.17 3.24 -2.36
C ILE A 123 -21.18 4.39 -2.55
N ALA A 124 -21.65 5.63 -2.34
CA ALA A 124 -20.86 6.83 -2.48
C ALA A 124 -20.61 7.50 -1.11
N PHE A 125 -19.38 7.92 -0.85
CA PHE A 125 -18.98 8.66 0.35
C PHE A 125 -17.72 9.49 0.10
N SER A 126 -17.37 10.37 1.04
CA SER A 126 -16.08 11.08 1.02
C SER A 126 -15.15 10.50 2.08
N LEU A 127 -13.87 10.36 1.75
CA LEU A 127 -12.87 10.00 2.74
C LEU A 127 -12.72 11.13 3.77
N PRO A 128 -12.47 10.80 5.05
CA PRO A 128 -12.26 11.82 6.07
C PRO A 128 -11.00 12.65 5.75
N PRO A 129 -10.88 13.85 6.34
CA PRO A 129 -9.63 14.60 6.29
C PRO A 129 -8.52 13.78 6.97
N ALA A 130 -7.29 13.93 6.47
CA ALA A 130 -6.13 13.35 7.12
C ALA A 130 -5.98 13.93 8.55
N PRO A 131 -5.69 13.10 9.56
CA PRO A 131 -5.49 13.58 10.92
C PRO A 131 -4.22 14.43 11.00
N LYS A 132 -4.19 15.46 11.85
CA LYS A 132 -2.93 16.15 12.15
C LYS A 132 -2.13 15.29 13.13
N ILE A 133 -0.89 14.97 12.79
CA ILE A 133 0.00 14.18 13.64
C ILE A 133 1.20 15.05 13.97
N ASP A 134 1.40 15.31 15.26
CA ASP A 134 2.58 16.00 15.77
C ASP A 134 3.46 14.99 16.51
N ILE A 135 4.75 14.98 16.24
CA ILE A 135 5.74 14.12 16.88
C ILE A 135 6.67 14.99 17.71
N CYS A 136 6.96 14.60 18.94
CA CYS A 136 7.97 15.22 19.77
C CYS A 136 9.07 14.22 20.12
N ILE A 137 10.33 14.58 19.84
CA ILE A 137 11.50 13.73 20.05
C ILE A 137 12.57 14.55 20.77
N GLU A 138 12.95 14.13 21.98
CA GLU A 138 13.88 14.87 22.86
C GLU A 138 13.50 16.36 23.08
N GLY A 139 12.20 16.69 23.00
CA GLY A 139 11.70 18.06 23.14
C GLY A 139 11.62 18.84 21.82
N GLU A 140 12.16 18.33 20.73
CA GLU A 140 11.99 18.90 19.40
C GLU A 140 10.64 18.49 18.81
N HIS A 141 9.96 19.42 18.13
CA HIS A 141 8.62 19.22 17.59
C HIS A 141 8.63 19.11 16.06
N PHE A 142 7.93 18.11 15.54
CA PHE A 142 7.81 17.83 14.12
C PHE A 142 6.33 17.68 13.75
N THR A 143 5.91 18.32 12.65
CA THR A 143 4.55 18.19 12.11
C THR A 143 4.64 17.58 10.70
N PRO A 144 4.95 16.28 10.57
CA PRO A 144 5.07 15.65 9.27
C PRO A 144 3.72 15.55 8.55
N THR A 145 3.76 15.51 7.22
CA THR A 145 2.57 15.22 6.41
C THR A 145 2.10 13.78 6.67
N PRO A 146 0.85 13.57 7.11
CA PRO A 146 0.29 12.23 7.28
C PRO A 146 0.16 11.51 5.94
N LEU A 147 0.60 10.26 5.89
CA LEU A 147 0.52 9.39 4.73
C LEU A 147 -0.52 8.31 5.00
N LEU A 148 -1.57 8.25 4.18
CA LEU A 148 -2.52 7.13 4.21
C LEU A 148 -1.82 5.86 3.75
N THR A 149 -1.81 4.82 4.57
CA THR A 149 -1.17 3.53 4.26
C THR A 149 -2.17 2.42 4.00
N ASN A 150 -3.37 2.49 4.60
CA ASN A 150 -4.42 1.52 4.38
C ASN A 150 -5.78 2.21 4.35
N LEU A 151 -6.61 1.82 3.38
CA LEU A 151 -8.03 2.11 3.32
C LEU A 151 -8.77 0.77 3.21
N VAL A 152 -9.51 0.41 4.25
CA VAL A 152 -10.33 -0.80 4.26
C VAL A 152 -11.79 -0.39 4.36
N ILE A 153 -12.61 -0.87 3.44
CA ILE A 153 -14.03 -0.53 3.39
C ILE A 153 -14.82 -1.82 3.60
N TYR A 154 -15.79 -1.76 4.51
CA TYR A 154 -16.72 -2.83 4.85
C TYR A 154 -18.12 -2.39 4.40
N PRO A 155 -18.52 -2.66 3.13
CA PRO A 155 -19.75 -2.13 2.56
C PRO A 155 -21.00 -2.50 3.36
N ALA A 156 -21.13 -3.79 3.72
CA ALA A 156 -22.29 -4.30 4.47
C ALA A 156 -22.42 -3.69 5.88
N GLU A 157 -21.29 -3.30 6.49
CA GLU A 157 -21.26 -2.68 7.82
C GLU A 157 -21.36 -1.15 7.76
N LYS A 158 -21.36 -0.56 6.55
CA LYS A 158 -21.25 0.89 6.32
C LYS A 158 -20.11 1.52 7.12
N ARG A 159 -18.99 0.79 7.17
CA ARG A 159 -17.82 1.13 7.98
C ARG A 159 -16.59 1.20 7.09
N LEU A 160 -15.73 2.17 7.35
CA LEU A 160 -14.40 2.24 6.76
C LEU A 160 -13.35 2.41 7.84
N THR A 161 -12.14 1.96 7.56
CA THR A 161 -10.96 2.12 8.40
C THR A 161 -9.84 2.72 7.56
N THR A 162 -9.30 3.84 8.03
CA THR A 162 -8.10 4.47 7.46
C THR A 162 -6.95 4.35 8.43
N VAL A 163 -5.78 3.92 7.96
CA VAL A 163 -4.54 3.92 8.75
C VAL A 163 -3.61 4.97 8.17
N TYR A 164 -3.17 5.90 9.01
CA TYR A 164 -2.20 6.94 8.64
C TYR A 164 -0.86 6.69 9.33
N CYS A 165 0.21 7.03 8.62
CA CYS A 165 1.58 7.00 9.11
C CYS A 165 2.17 8.41 9.03
N ALA A 166 2.90 8.80 10.08
CA ALA A 166 3.73 9.99 10.10
C ALA A 166 5.19 9.55 10.17
N ARG A 167 6.07 10.21 9.41
CA ARG A 167 7.50 9.89 9.34
C ARG A 167 8.32 11.17 9.47
N THR A 168 9.38 11.11 10.27
CA THR A 168 10.45 12.11 10.31
C THR A 168 11.78 11.40 10.10
N GLN A 169 12.70 12.04 9.38
CA GLN A 169 14.07 11.53 9.16
C GLN A 169 15.09 12.27 10.04
N ASP A 170 14.68 13.38 10.64
CA ASP A 170 15.55 14.28 11.40
C ASP A 170 15.55 13.87 12.88
N LEU A 171 16.11 12.68 13.16
CA LEU A 171 16.29 12.24 14.53
C LEU A 171 17.49 12.98 15.15
N PRO A 172 17.36 13.59 16.35
CA PRO A 172 18.48 14.25 17.03
C PRO A 172 19.66 13.32 17.28
N ARG A 173 19.38 12.02 17.46
CA ARG A 173 20.35 10.94 17.55
C ARG A 173 19.70 9.59 17.23
N VAL A 174 20.53 8.56 17.09
CA VAL A 174 20.06 7.18 16.92
C VAL A 174 19.42 6.68 18.22
N PHE A 175 18.25 6.07 18.10
CA PHE A 175 17.58 5.36 19.19
C PHE A 175 17.61 3.86 18.95
N ILE A 176 18.10 3.09 19.93
CA ILE A 176 18.12 1.63 19.88
C ILE A 176 17.28 1.11 21.06
N PRO A 177 16.03 0.67 20.80
CA PRO A 177 15.19 0.04 21.82
C PRO A 177 15.91 -1.15 22.47
N GLY A 178 15.91 -1.20 23.80
CA GLY A 178 16.62 -2.24 24.56
C GLY A 178 18.10 -1.93 24.86
N ILE A 179 18.67 -0.86 24.31
CA ILE A 179 19.97 -0.31 24.75
C ILE A 179 19.74 0.98 25.52
N HIS A 180 18.98 1.92 24.95
CA HIS A 180 18.65 3.17 25.62
C HIS A 180 17.51 2.96 26.61
N LYS A 181 17.77 3.27 27.88
CA LYS A 181 16.79 3.17 28.96
C LYS A 181 15.63 4.16 28.81
N ASN A 182 15.92 5.35 28.29
CA ASN A 182 14.92 6.39 28.06
C ASN A 182 15.02 6.90 26.62
N ILE A 183 13.92 6.79 25.88
CA ILE A 183 13.71 7.34 24.55
C ILE A 183 12.53 8.32 24.69
N PRO A 184 12.79 9.63 24.83
CA PRO A 184 11.75 10.64 25.03
C PRO A 184 11.07 10.94 23.69
N LEU A 185 10.16 10.05 23.32
CA LEU A 185 9.35 10.12 22.12
C LEU A 185 7.88 10.22 22.52
N SER A 186 7.16 11.15 21.93
CA SER A 186 5.69 11.21 22.04
C SER A 186 5.07 11.64 20.73
N ALA A 187 3.79 11.34 20.56
CA ALA A 187 3.01 11.83 19.44
C ALA A 187 1.61 12.25 19.89
N SER A 188 1.04 13.28 19.27
CA SER A 188 -0.37 13.65 19.45
C SER A 188 -1.10 13.62 18.11
N ILE A 189 -2.40 13.34 18.19
CA ILE A 189 -3.29 13.28 17.04
C ILE A 189 -4.34 14.36 17.24
N ASN A 190 -4.53 15.26 16.27
CA ASN A 190 -5.54 16.32 16.34
C ASN A 190 -5.52 17.18 17.62
N ARG A 191 -4.34 17.33 18.25
CA ARG A 191 -4.13 18.01 19.55
C ARG A 191 -4.69 17.27 20.78
N ASP A 192 -4.94 15.98 20.67
CA ASP A 192 -5.24 15.12 21.81
C ASP A 192 -4.05 15.03 22.78
N ALA A 193 -4.30 14.45 23.97
CA ALA A 193 -3.26 14.17 24.94
C ALA A 193 -2.10 13.36 24.30
N PRO A 194 -0.82 13.73 24.55
CA PRO A 194 0.30 13.02 23.95
C PRO A 194 0.35 11.54 24.32
N LEU A 195 0.49 10.69 23.32
CA LEU A 195 0.85 9.29 23.45
C LEU A 195 2.36 9.20 23.69
N ILE A 196 2.76 8.81 24.90
CA ILE A 196 4.16 8.73 25.31
C ILE A 196 4.70 7.33 25.00
N TYR A 197 5.80 7.25 24.25
CA TYR A 197 6.49 6.00 23.98
C TYR A 197 7.09 5.43 25.27
N GLN A 198 6.71 4.19 25.59
CA GLN A 198 7.28 3.47 26.72
C GLN A 198 8.50 2.69 26.24
N SER A 199 9.69 3.09 26.70
CA SER A 199 10.93 2.41 26.35
C SER A 199 10.94 0.99 26.93
N PRO A 200 11.24 -0.06 26.14
CA PRO A 200 11.33 -1.40 26.67
C PRO A 200 12.52 -1.53 27.62
N PRO A 201 12.50 -2.50 28.57
CA PRO A 201 13.63 -2.75 29.47
C PRO A 201 14.91 -3.00 28.68
N THR A 202 16.03 -2.48 29.18
CA THR A 202 17.32 -2.67 28.50
C THR A 202 17.77 -4.13 28.61
N ILE A 203 18.67 -4.56 27.72
CA ILE A 203 19.31 -5.88 27.80
C ILE A 203 19.98 -6.06 29.17
N ARG A 204 20.62 -5.01 29.70
CA ARG A 204 21.23 -5.03 31.03
C ARG A 204 20.20 -5.25 32.13
N ASP A 205 19.06 -4.54 32.08
CA ASP A 205 17.98 -4.72 33.06
C ASP A 205 17.43 -6.16 33.00
N ARG A 206 17.26 -6.72 31.80
CA ARG A 206 16.79 -8.11 31.61
C ARG A 206 17.78 -9.14 32.17
N LEU A 207 19.08 -8.95 31.93
CA LEU A 207 20.12 -9.85 32.45
C LEU A 207 20.18 -9.81 33.99
N GLN A 208 20.05 -8.62 34.58
CA GLN A 208 20.00 -8.47 36.04
C GLN A 208 18.75 -9.13 36.64
N ALA A 209 17.58 -8.95 36.02
CA ALA A 209 16.35 -9.60 36.46
C ALA A 209 16.44 -11.13 36.37
N ALA A 210 17.05 -11.66 35.30
CA ALA A 210 17.27 -13.10 35.14
C ALA A 210 18.22 -13.66 36.19
N GLN A 211 19.33 -12.95 36.50
CA GLN A 211 20.28 -13.35 37.55
C GLN A 211 19.69 -13.28 38.96
N ALA A 212 18.76 -12.34 39.21
CA ALA A 212 18.08 -12.23 40.50
C ALA A 212 16.97 -13.28 40.70
N SER A 213 16.54 -13.95 39.62
CA SER A 213 15.50 -14.99 39.64
C SER A 213 16.08 -16.41 39.59
N ALA A 214 17.40 -16.55 39.52
CA ALA A 214 18.16 -17.80 39.53
C ALA A 214 18.76 -18.06 40.91
#